data_AF-A0A7C7N8U6-F1
#
_entry.id   AF-A0A7C7N8U6-F1
#
_cell.length_a   1.000
_cell.length_b   1.000
_cell.length_c   1.000
_cell.angle_alpha   90.00
_cell.angle_beta   90.00
_cell.angle_gamma   90.00
#
_symmetry.space_group_name_H-M   'P 1'
#
loop_
_entity.id
_entity.type
_entity.pdbx_description
1 polymer ?
#
loop_
_entity_poly.entity_id
_entity_poly.type
_entity_poly.pdbx_seq_one_letter_code
_entity_poly.pdbx_strand_id
1 'polypeptide(L)' 'MLEADYIFLSPVKETPAHKELQSLGWKNFSELSKKTKLPIYALGGLSKEDLSAAEKNGAYGIAGISGF' A
#
# COMPACT_ATOMS: atom_id res chain seq x y z
N MET A 1 -22.55 5.57 -13.42
CA MET A 1 -21.89 4.59 -12.54
C MET A 1 -20.48 5.12 -12.31
N LEU A 2 -19.97 5.11 -11.08
CA LEU A 2 -18.59 5.53 -10.80
C LEU A 2 -17.70 4.28 -10.88
N GLU A 3 -16.64 4.35 -11.67
CA GLU A 3 -15.60 3.33 -11.76
C GLU A 3 -14.32 3.87 -11.12
N ALA A 4 -13.56 2.99 -10.45
CA ALA A 4 -12.29 3.37 -9.84
C ALA A 4 -11.15 3.03 -10.81
N ASP A 5 -10.28 4.00 -11.09
CA ASP A 5 -9.09 3.80 -11.92
C ASP A 5 -7.92 3.19 -11.15
N TYR A 6 -7.87 3.40 -9.82
CA TYR A 6 -6.79 2.94 -8.95
C TYR A 6 -7.26 2.74 -7.52
N ILE A 7 -6.48 1.96 -6.76
CA ILE A 7 -6.76 1.62 -5.36
C ILE A 7 -5.56 2.02 -4.51
N PHE A 8 -5.82 2.60 -3.33
CA PHE A 8 -4.83 2.73 -2.27
C PHE A 8 -5.06 1.64 -1.23
N LEU A 9 -3.99 0.95 -0.86
CA LEU A 9 -4.06 -0.11 0.14
C LEU A 9 -3.13 0.22 1.32
N SER A 10 -3.71 0.40 2.51
CA SER A 10 -3.05 0.96 3.69
C SER A 10 -3.67 0.49 5.02
N PRO A 11 -2.96 0.64 6.15
CA PRO A 11 -1.53 0.95 6.24
C PRO A 11 -0.69 -0.32 5.98
N VAL A 12 0.35 -0.19 5.14
CA VAL A 12 1.25 -1.32 4.85
C VAL A 12 2.19 -1.61 6.02
N LYS A 13 2.75 -0.57 6.63
CA LYS A 13 3.55 -0.61 7.87
C LYS A 13 2.88 0.24 8.95
N GLU A 14 3.31 0.09 10.20
CA GLU A 14 2.85 0.95 11.30
C GLU A 14 3.02 2.43 10.96
N THR A 15 2.00 3.22 11.31
CA THR A 15 2.03 4.67 11.13
C THR A 15 2.01 5.38 12.48
N PRO A 16 2.68 6.53 12.62
CA PRO A 16 2.63 7.32 13.86
C PRO A 16 1.22 7.77 14.23
N ALA A 17 0.35 7.99 13.22
CA ALA A 17 -1.02 8.45 13.40
C ALA A 17 -1.93 7.37 14.02
N HIS A 18 -1.66 6.09 13.76
CA HIS A 18 -2.51 4.98 14.20
C HIS A 18 -1.68 3.77 14.64
N LYS A 19 -0.98 3.88 15.78
CA LYS A 19 -0.23 2.76 16.37
C LYS A 19 -1.11 1.60 16.83
N GLU A 20 -2.39 1.86 17.05
CA GLU A 20 -3.36 0.86 17.55
C GLU A 20 -3.93 -0.03 16.43
N LEU A 21 -3.71 0.34 15.15
CA LEU A 21 -4.17 -0.46 14.01
C LEU A 21 -3.06 -1.40 13.55
N GLN A 22 -3.37 -2.69 13.48
CA GLN A 22 -2.48 -3.68 12.90
C GLN A 22 -2.26 -3.36 11.42
N SER A 23 -1.00 -3.14 11.04
CA SER A 23 -0.63 -2.94 9.64
C SER A 23 -0.90 -4.21 8.83
N LEU A 24 -1.23 -4.05 7.54
CA LEU A 24 -1.41 -5.15 6.61
C LEU A 24 -0.18 -6.06 6.53
N GLY A 25 1.00 -5.45 6.45
CA GLY A 25 2.24 -6.13 6.07
C GLY A 25 2.22 -6.61 4.63
N TRP A 26 3.41 -6.93 4.10
CA TRP A 26 3.59 -7.32 2.70
C TRP A 26 2.84 -8.59 2.30
N LYS A 27 2.72 -9.56 3.21
CA LYS A 27 2.02 -10.82 2.94
C LYS A 27 0.53 -10.55 2.62
N ASN A 28 -0.19 -9.85 3.48
CA ASN A 28 -1.60 -9.57 3.25
C ASN A 28 -1.81 -8.58 2.11
N PHE A 29 -0.89 -7.62 1.95
CA PHE A 29 -0.89 -6.72 0.80
C PHE A 29 -0.85 -7.51 -0.52
N SER A 30 0.06 -8.48 -0.65
CA SER A 30 0.18 -9.29 -1.87
C SER A 30 -1.04 -10.17 -2.13
N GLU A 31 -1.65 -10.71 -1.08
CA GLU A 31 -2.87 -11.51 -1.24
C GLU A 31 -4.08 -10.67 -1.68
N LEU A 32 -4.16 -9.42 -1.22
CA LEU A 32 -5.20 -8.48 -1.65
C LEU A 32 -4.93 -7.93 -3.05
N SER A 33 -3.66 -7.67 -3.40
CA SER A 33 -3.32 -7.14 -4.72
C SER A 33 -3.69 -8.07 -5.86
N LYS A 34 -3.63 -9.39 -5.62
CA LYS A 34 -4.04 -10.41 -6.59
C LYS A 34 -5.56 -10.46 -6.86
N LYS A 35 -6.40 -9.83 -6.02
CA LYS A 35 -7.86 -9.89 -6.16
C LYS A 35 -8.41 -8.93 -7.22
N THR A 36 -7.59 -8.07 -7.78
CA THR A 36 -8.00 -7.05 -8.76
C THR A 36 -6.92 -6.85 -9.81
N LYS A 37 -7.32 -6.32 -10.96
CA LYS A 37 -6.40 -5.88 -12.01
C LYS A 37 -6.16 -4.36 -11.99
N LEU A 38 -6.90 -3.63 -11.15
CA LEU A 38 -6.71 -2.19 -11.01
C LEU A 38 -5.35 -1.91 -10.38
N PRO A 39 -4.61 -0.89 -10.85
CA PRO A 39 -3.37 -0.45 -10.24
C PRO A 39 -3.54 -0.15 -8.75
N ILE A 40 -2.65 -0.72 -7.93
CA ILE A 40 -2.68 -0.53 -6.48
C ILE A 40 -1.45 0.25 -6.03
N TYR A 41 -1.66 1.34 -5.31
CA TYR A 41 -0.59 2.08 -4.65
C TYR A 41 -0.52 1.70 -3.17
N ALA A 42 0.67 1.31 -2.74
CA ALA A 42 0.97 1.00 -1.35
C ALA A 42 1.06 2.29 -0.53
N LEU A 43 0.38 2.34 0.61
CA LEU A 43 0.29 3.55 1.43
C LEU A 43 0.40 3.22 2.92
N GLY A 44 1.03 4.12 3.68
CA GLY A 44 1.09 4.08 5.14
C GLY A 44 2.38 3.44 5.68
N GLY A 45 3.22 4.29 6.29
CA GLY A 45 4.44 3.88 6.98
C GLY A 45 5.61 3.54 6.05
N LEU A 46 5.55 3.97 4.77
CA LEU A 46 6.51 3.63 3.73
C LEU A 46 7.50 4.77 3.47
N SER A 47 8.74 4.43 3.10
CA SER A 47 9.74 5.36 2.55
C SER A 47 10.06 5.02 1.08
N LYS A 48 10.86 5.85 0.41
CA LYS A 48 11.34 5.58 -0.97
C LYS A 48 12.04 4.23 -1.10
N GLU A 49 12.72 3.77 -0.04
CA GLU A 49 13.44 2.50 -0.01
C GLU A 49 12.50 1.30 -0.10
N ASP A 50 11.21 1.49 0.23
CA ASP A 50 10.20 0.45 0.15
C ASP A 50 9.63 0.23 -1.25
N LEU A 51 9.97 1.08 -2.23
CA LEU A 51 9.42 0.97 -3.59
C LEU A 51 9.67 -0.42 -4.19
N SER A 52 10.89 -0.93 -4.10
CA SER A 52 11.22 -2.26 -4.63
C SER A 52 10.45 -3.37 -3.91
N ALA A 53 10.20 -3.22 -2.60
CA ALA A 53 9.39 -4.17 -1.86
C ALA A 53 7.91 -4.08 -2.27
N ALA A 54 7.38 -2.88 -2.48
CA ALA A 54 6.01 -2.65 -2.92
C ALA A 54 5.75 -3.31 -4.28
N GLU A 55 6.62 -3.07 -5.25
CA GLU A 55 6.52 -3.66 -6.59
C GLU A 55 6.56 -5.20 -6.54
N LYS A 56 7.47 -5.78 -5.76
CA LYS A 56 7.56 -7.24 -5.57
C LYS A 56 6.28 -7.85 -4.97
N ASN A 57 5.51 -7.06 -4.21
CA ASN A 57 4.25 -7.48 -3.61
C ASN A 57 3.01 -7.11 -4.45
N GLY A 58 3.21 -6.63 -5.67
CA GLY A 58 2.13 -6.33 -6.62
C GLY A 58 1.57 -4.90 -6.51
N ALA A 59 2.31 -3.98 -5.89
CA ALA A 59 1.99 -2.56 -5.99
C ALA A 59 2.46 -2.00 -7.34
N TYR A 60 1.68 -1.07 -7.90
CA TYR A 60 2.09 -0.23 -9.01
C TYR A 60 3.07 0.88 -8.57
N GLY A 61 3.00 1.29 -7.31
CA GLY A 61 3.90 2.26 -6.72
C GLY A 61 3.62 2.50 -5.24
N ILE A 62 4.30 3.49 -4.65
CA ILE A 62 4.08 3.92 -3.26
C ILE A 62 3.48 5.33 -3.23
N ALA A 63 2.60 5.58 -2.27
CA ALA A 63 2.03 6.88 -1.97
C ALA A 63 2.41 7.32 -0.55
N GLY A 64 2.63 8.61 -0.35
CA GLY A 64 3.00 9.19 0.94
C GLY A 64 2.11 10.38 1.28
N ILE A 65 1.71 10.47 2.55
CA ILE A 65 0.95 11.62 3.10
C ILE A 65 1.90 12.62 3.77
N SER A 66 2.98 12.14 4.38
CA SER A 66 3.99 12.97 5.04
C SER A 66 5.34 12.29 4.95
N GLY A 67 6.32 12.95 4.32
CA GLY A 67 7.69 12.46 4.18
C GLY A 67 7.94 11.77 2.83
N PHE A 68 8.52 12.54 1.91
CA PHE A 68 9.25 12.05 0.75
C PHE A 68 10.59 12.79 0.69
#